data_AF-A0A507ZKC2-F1
#
_entry.id   AF-A0A507ZKC2-F1
#
_cell.length_a   1.000
_cell.length_b   1.000
_cell.length_c   1.000
_cell.angle_alpha   90.00
_cell.angle_beta   90.00
_cell.angle_gamma   90.00
#
_symmetry.space_group_name_H-M   'P 1'
#
loop_
_entity.id
_entity.type
_entity.pdbx_description
1 polymer ?
#
loop_
_entity_poly.entity_id
_entity_poly.type
_entity_poly.pdbx_seq_one_letter_code
_entity_poly.pdbx_strand_id
1 'polypeptide(L)'
;MTLSSRYKFPQITVIVFSVLHVVVGLLSYVIYFNESTEACARQLLPFQLLAFAGQLLLNYVNYRSENKIVILTTLFIASIILFGVISAFFSLPTLCSIYPTP
;
A
#
# COMPACT_ATOMS: atom_id res chain seq x y z
N MET A 1 -27.67 22.25 21.10
CA MET A 1 -26.29 21.78 20.90
C MET A 1 -26.26 20.97 19.61
N THR A 2 -25.76 21.54 18.52
CA THR A 2 -25.62 20.81 17.26
C THR A 2 -24.51 19.78 17.45
N LEU A 3 -24.87 18.49 17.44
CA LEU A 3 -23.87 17.43 17.26
C LEU A 3 -23.25 17.63 15.88
N SER A 4 -22.17 18.40 15.83
CA SER A 4 -21.25 18.39 14.70
C SER A 4 -20.57 17.03 14.72
N SER A 5 -21.29 16.02 14.22
CA SER A 5 -20.74 14.73 13.88
C SER A 5 -19.74 14.97 12.75
N ARG A 6 -18.51 15.37 13.11
CA ARG A 6 -17.38 15.46 12.19
C ARG A 6 -17.33 14.11 11.49
N TYR A 7 -17.51 14.12 10.18
CA TYR A 7 -17.37 12.94 9.36
C TYR A 7 -15.88 12.57 9.36
N LYS A 8 -15.46 11.87 10.41
CA LYS A 8 -14.13 11.30 10.52
C LYS A 8 -14.19 9.93 9.88
N PHE A 9 -13.22 9.67 9.04
CA PHE A 9 -13.06 8.36 8.45
C PHE A 9 -13.01 7.30 9.56
N PRO A 10 -13.72 6.15 9.44
CA PRO A 10 -13.62 5.10 10.45
C PRO A 10 -12.15 4.67 10.50
N GLN A 11 -11.50 4.91 11.65
CA GLN A 11 -10.07 4.61 11.86
C GLN A 11 -9.74 3.16 11.49
N ILE A 12 -10.74 2.28 11.57
CA ILE A 12 -10.71 0.89 11.11
C ILE A 12 -10.21 0.76 9.67
N THR A 13 -10.66 1.59 8.72
CA THR A 13 -10.27 1.43 7.31
C THR A 13 -8.79 1.75 7.09
N VAL A 14 -8.27 2.75 7.79
CA VAL A 14 -6.83 3.09 7.78
C VAL A 14 -6.02 1.93 8.36
N ILE A 15 -6.47 1.38 9.49
CA ILE A 15 -5.84 0.21 10.12
C ILE A 15 -5.85 -0.98 9.17
N VAL A 16 -6.98 -1.27 8.52
CA VAL A 16 -7.11 -2.36 7.55
C VAL A 16 -6.14 -2.18 6.39
N PHE A 17 -6.06 -1.00 5.78
CA PHE A 17 -5.13 -0.76 4.69
C PHE A 17 -3.67 -0.90 5.12
N SER A 18 -3.30 -0.38 6.28
CA SER A 18 -1.94 -0.50 6.81
C SER A 18 -1.56 -1.95 7.11
N VAL A 19 -2.45 -2.70 7.77
CA VAL A 19 -2.24 -4.13 8.05
C VAL A 19 -2.11 -4.92 6.75
N LEU A 20 -2.98 -4.67 5.76
CA LEU A 20 -2.93 -5.35 4.48
C LEU A 20 -1.62 -5.08 3.74
N HIS A 21 -1.13 -3.84 3.77
CA HIS A 21 0.16 -3.47 3.16
C HIS A 21 1.34 -4.22 3.79
N VAL A 22 1.36 -4.31 5.11
CA VAL A 22 2.40 -5.04 5.86
C VAL A 22 2.36 -6.54 5.56
N VAL A 23 1.16 -7.13 5.51
CA VAL A 23 0.96 -8.54 5.17
C VAL A 23 1.45 -8.83 3.74
N VAL A 24 1.13 -7.98 2.77
CA VAL A 24 1.62 -8.14 1.39
C VAL A 24 3.14 -7.99 1.32
N GLY A 25 3.74 -7.05 2.03
CA GLY A 25 5.19 -6.90 2.11
C GLY A 25 5.89 -8.13 2.71
N LEU A 26 5.35 -8.67 3.81
CA LEU A 26 5.85 -9.89 4.44
C LEU A 26 5.71 -11.11 3.51
N LEU A 27 4.56 -11.28 2.85
CA LEU A 27 4.36 -12.34 1.87
C LEU A 27 5.33 -12.19 0.70
N SER A 28 5.57 -10.97 0.22
CA SER A 28 6.53 -10.69 -0.85
C SER A 28 7.94 -11.11 -0.46
N TYR A 29 8.33 -10.78 0.78
CA TYR A 29 9.63 -11.20 1.32
C TYR A 29 9.70 -12.72 1.44
N VAL A 30 8.76 -13.37 2.12
CA VAL A 30 8.81 -14.83 2.36
C VAL A 30 8.75 -15.66 1.07
N ILE A 31 7.97 -15.23 0.08
CA ILE A 31 7.75 -16.01 -1.16
C ILE A 31 8.87 -15.77 -2.18
N TYR A 32 9.39 -14.55 -2.30
CA TYR A 32 10.31 -14.18 -3.39
C TYR A 32 11.77 -13.94 -2.95
N PHE A 33 12.09 -13.93 -1.65
CA PHE A 33 13.47 -14.10 -1.19
C PHE A 33 13.88 -15.58 -1.21
N ASN A 34 13.81 -16.19 -2.39
CA ASN A 34 14.43 -17.46 -2.69
C ASN A 34 15.47 -17.22 -3.80
N GLU A 35 16.55 -18.02 -3.84
CA GLU A 35 17.77 -17.77 -4.63
C GLU A 35 17.50 -17.40 -6.11
N SER A 36 16.45 -17.95 -6.71
CA SER A 36 16.08 -17.70 -8.12
C SER A 36 15.36 -16.38 -8.40
N THR A 37 14.86 -15.67 -7.38
CA THR A 37 14.06 -14.43 -7.55
C THR A 37 14.58 -13.24 -6.75
N GLU A 38 15.71 -13.36 -6.06
CA GLU A 38 16.25 -12.33 -5.16
C GLU A 38 16.48 -10.98 -5.87
N ALA A 39 17.10 -11.00 -7.06
CA ALA A 39 17.40 -9.79 -7.82
C ALA A 39 16.13 -9.01 -8.21
N CYS A 40 15.08 -9.75 -8.57
CA CYS A 40 13.77 -9.21 -8.93
C CYS A 40 13.01 -8.71 -7.68
N ALA A 41 13.10 -9.44 -6.55
CA ALA A 41 12.54 -9.02 -5.27
C ALA A 41 13.20 -7.73 -4.73
N ARG A 42 14.52 -7.58 -4.91
CA ARG A 42 15.26 -6.35 -4.56
C ARG A 42 14.79 -5.14 -5.35
N GLN A 43 14.37 -5.30 -6.60
CA GLN A 43 13.82 -4.20 -7.40
C GLN A 43 12.42 -3.80 -6.92
N LEU A 44 11.62 -4.73 -6.37
CA LEU A 44 10.26 -4.44 -5.92
C LEU A 44 10.20 -3.80 -4.53
N LEU A 45 11.15 -4.13 -3.66
CA LEU A 45 11.32 -3.56 -2.33
C LEU A 45 11.25 -2.02 -2.26
N PRO A 46 12.00 -1.25 -3.08
CA PRO A 46 11.93 0.21 -3.05
C PRO A 46 10.55 0.75 -3.46
N PHE A 47 9.85 0.09 -4.39
CA PHE A 47 8.48 0.47 -4.77
C PHE A 47 7.49 0.19 -3.65
N GLN A 48 7.60 -0.94 -2.95
CA GLN A 48 6.78 -1.21 -1.76
C GLN A 48 7.07 -0.23 -0.63
N LEU A 49 8.34 0.14 -0.42
CA LEU A 49 8.71 1.12 0.61
C LEU A 49 8.14 2.51 0.30
N LEU A 50 8.20 2.92 -0.97
CA LEU A 50 7.62 4.18 -1.44
C LEU A 50 6.09 4.17 -1.32
N ALA A 51 5.44 3.07 -1.70
CA ALA A 51 3.99 2.89 -1.55
C ALA A 51 3.57 2.99 -0.09
N PHE A 52 4.31 2.34 0.82
CA PHE A 52 4.05 2.41 2.26
C PHE A 52 4.22 3.82 2.82
N ALA A 53 5.28 4.54 2.41
CA ALA A 53 5.48 5.94 2.77
C ALA A 53 4.33 6.84 2.26
N GLY A 54 3.86 6.60 1.03
CA GLY A 54 2.68 7.27 0.47
C GLY A 54 1.41 6.98 1.27
N GLN A 55 1.19 5.72 1.67
CA GLN A 55 0.07 5.31 2.52
C GLN A 55 0.09 6.05 3.86
N LEU A 56 1.26 6.17 4.51
CA LEU A 56 1.43 6.90 5.77
C LEU A 56 1.14 8.39 5.62
N LEU A 57 1.63 9.02 4.55
CA LEU A 57 1.38 10.43 4.28
C LEU A 57 -0.12 10.71 4.07
N LEU A 58 -0.79 9.87 3.27
CA LEU A 58 -2.23 9.98 3.04
C LEU A 58 -3.04 9.77 4.32
N ASN A 59 -2.63 8.83 5.16
CA ASN A 59 -3.25 8.61 6.47
C ASN A 59 -3.08 9.83 7.40
N TYR A 60 -1.91 10.47 7.40
CA TYR A 60 -1.68 11.68 8.17
C TYR A 60 -2.54 12.86 7.67
N VAL A 61 -2.61 13.05 6.34
CA VAL A 61 -3.47 14.08 5.73
C VAL A 61 -4.94 13.83 6.06
N ASN A 62 -5.40 12.58 5.99
CA ASN A 62 -6.76 12.19 6.37
C ASN A 62 -7.04 12.46 7.85
N TYR A 63 -6.12 12.09 8.76
CA TYR A 63 -6.26 12.32 10.20
C TYR A 63 -6.39 13.81 10.56
N ARG A 64 -5.66 14.69 9.88
CA ARG A 64 -5.68 16.13 10.13
C ARG A 64 -6.85 16.85 9.45
N SER A 65 -7.41 16.28 8.39
CA SER A 65 -8.43 16.93 7.58
C SER A 65 -9.84 16.78 8.17
N GLU A 66 -10.61 17.88 8.17
CA GLU A 66 -12.04 17.87 8.50
C GLU A 66 -12.93 17.94 7.24
N ASN A 67 -12.30 18.09 6.06
CA ASN A 67 -13.00 18.22 4.79
C ASN A 67 -13.30 16.85 4.19
N LYS A 68 -14.59 16.56 4.00
CA LYS A 68 -15.10 15.30 3.42
C LYS A 68 -14.47 14.96 2.07
N ILE A 69 -14.28 15.96 1.21
CA ILE A 69 -13.68 15.78 -0.13
C ILE A 69 -12.23 15.31 0.00
N VAL A 70 -11.44 15.95 0.87
CA VAL A 70 -10.04 15.57 1.11
C VAL A 70 -9.96 14.14 1.64
N ILE A 71 -10.84 13.78 2.58
CA ILE A 71 -10.93 12.42 3.12
C ILE A 71 -11.23 11.42 2.01
N LEU A 72 -12.22 11.69 1.14
CA LEU A 72 -12.58 10.81 0.03
C LEU A 72 -11.45 10.67 -1.01
N THR A 73 -10.77 11.77 -1.33
CA THR A 73 -9.64 11.76 -2.27
C THR A 73 -8.45 10.99 -1.70
N THR A 74 -8.10 11.17 -0.43
CA THR A 74 -6.99 10.44 0.20
C THR A 74 -7.24 8.93 0.23
N LEU A 75 -8.49 8.54 0.48
CA LEU A 75 -9.00 7.18 0.37
C LEU A 75 -8.80 6.59 -1.03
N PHE A 76 -9.23 7.35 -2.03
CA PHE A 76 -9.18 6.91 -3.43
C PHE A 76 -7.73 6.66 -3.84
N ILE A 77 -6.85 7.61 -3.52
CA ILE A 77 -5.41 7.46 -3.77
C ILE A 77 -4.85 6.26 -2.99
N ALA A 78 -5.18 6.09 -1.71
CA ALA A 78 -4.71 4.97 -0.91
C ALA A 78 -5.17 3.61 -1.48
N SER A 79 -6.40 3.53 -1.97
CA SER A 79 -6.94 2.33 -2.61
C SER A 79 -6.24 2.00 -3.93
N ILE A 80 -5.89 3.02 -4.73
CA ILE A 80 -5.09 2.83 -5.96
C ILE A 80 -3.70 2.33 -5.63
N ILE A 81 -3.03 2.92 -4.63
CA ILE A 81 -1.68 2.48 -4.22
C ILE A 81 -1.73 1.03 -3.75
N LEU A 82 -2.72 0.66 -2.92
CA LEU A 82 -2.89 -0.71 -2.47
C LEU A 82 -3.14 -1.67 -3.63
N PHE A 83 -4.02 -1.31 -4.56
CA PHE A 83 -4.28 -2.11 -5.75
C PHE A 83 -3.03 -2.29 -6.61
N GLY A 84 -2.22 -1.24 -6.76
CA GLY A 84 -0.93 -1.30 -7.44
C GLY A 84 0.05 -2.26 -6.77
N VAL A 85 0.15 -2.22 -5.44
CA VAL A 85 1.03 -3.13 -4.67
C VAL A 85 0.57 -4.58 -4.76
N ILE A 86 -0.73 -4.83 -4.69
CA ILE A 86 -1.30 -6.18 -4.86
C ILE A 86 -1.06 -6.69 -6.28
N SER A 87 -1.28 -5.85 -7.29
CA SER A 87 -1.05 -6.22 -8.69
C SER A 87 0.42 -6.51 -8.95
N ALA A 88 1.33 -5.68 -8.44
CA ALA A 88 2.77 -5.88 -8.54
C ALA A 88 3.22 -7.19 -7.86
N PHE A 89 2.62 -7.53 -6.71
CA PHE A 89 2.87 -8.81 -6.03
C PHE A 89 2.47 -10.02 -6.88
N PHE A 90 1.28 -10.00 -7.50
CA PHE A 90 0.84 -11.11 -8.36
C PHE A 90 1.56 -11.18 -9.70
N SER A 91 2.01 -10.04 -10.24
CA SER A 91 2.77 -9.97 -11.50
C SER A 91 4.27 -10.27 -11.33
N LEU A 92 4.75 -10.37 -10.11
CA LEU A 92 6.16 -10.61 -9.77
C LEU A 92 6.72 -11.91 -10.36
N PRO A 93 6.08 -13.09 -10.22
CA PRO A 93 6.58 -14.34 -10.81
C PRO A 93 6.72 -14.25 -12.33
N THR A 94 5.74 -13.62 -12.99
CA THR A 94 5.76 -13.44 -14.44
C THR A 94 6.87 -12.49 -14.87
N LEU A 95 7.08 -11.38 -14.16
CA LEU A 95 8.17 -10.46 -14.44
C LEU A 95 9.54 -11.12 -14.27
N CYS A 96 9.75 -11.87 -13.19
CA CYS A 96 11.02 -12.54 -12.95
C CYS A 96 11.27 -13.73 -13.90
N SER A 97 10.22 -14.35 -14.44
CA SER A 97 10.36 -15.39 -15.47
C SER A 97 10.67 -14.84 -16.86
N ILE A 98 10.20 -13.63 -17.19
CA ILE A 98 10.35 -13.02 -18.52
C ILE A 98 11.66 -12.21 -18.61
N TYR A 99 12.07 -11.58 -17.52
CA TYR A 99 13.36 -10.92 -17.37
C TYR A 99 14.18 -11.67 -16.30
N PRO A 100 14.85 -12.79 -16.66
CA PRO A 100 15.92 -13.30 -15.83
C PRO A 100 17.00 -12.22 -15.81
N THR A 101 17.09 -11.48 -14.71
CA THR A 101 18.24 -10.63 -14.45
C THR A 101 19.49 -11.53 -14.42
N PRO A 102 20.57 -11.15 -15.11
CA PRO A 102 21.80 -11.95 -15.15
C PRO A 102 22.43 -12.13 -13.77
#